data_AF-A0A1E4SIM9-F1
#
_entry.id   AF-A0A1E4SIM9-F1
#
_cell.length_a   1.000
_cell.length_b   1.000
_cell.length_c   1.000
_cell.angle_alpha   90.00
_cell.angle_beta   90.00
_cell.angle_gamma   90.00
#
_symmetry.space_group_name_H-M   'P 1'
#
loop_
_entity.id
_entity.type
_entity.pdbx_description
1 polymer ?
#
loop_
_entity_poly.entity_id
_entity_poly.type
_entity_poly.pdbx_seq_one_letter_code
_entity_poly.pdbx_strand_id
1 'polypeptide(L)'
;MAKHEDELDQIKSQIQEHLVSSGNYDAINKQLKLQLYEAGWFDKMSQIANRELLENEGTRNFDQLYAFMKPKAEELVPAKVKEDILEKIKAYLNDIIE
;
A
#
# COMPACT_ATOMS: atom_id res chain seq x y z
N MET A 1 28.14 -8.66 0.49
CA MET A 1 26.79 -8.35 -0.01
C MET A 1 25.78 -8.37 1.12
N ALA A 2 25.67 -9.43 1.93
CA ALA A 2 24.74 -9.49 3.09
C ALA A 2 24.84 -8.30 4.07
N LYS A 3 26.05 -7.82 4.40
CA LYS A 3 26.26 -6.77 5.40
C LYS A 3 25.61 -5.41 5.08
N HIS A 4 25.50 -5.06 3.80
CA HIS A 4 24.83 -3.81 3.38
C HIS A 4 23.30 -3.95 3.32
N GLU A 5 22.80 -5.18 3.13
CA GLU A 5 21.38 -5.47 3.11
C GLU A 5 20.80 -5.39 4.54
N ASP A 6 21.55 -5.91 5.52
CA ASP A 6 21.22 -5.81 6.95
C ASP A 6 21.20 -4.35 7.45
N GLU A 7 22.15 -3.52 7.02
CA GLU A 7 22.21 -2.08 7.35
C GLU A 7 21.02 -1.32 6.74
N LEU A 8 20.65 -1.62 5.49
CA LEU A 8 19.49 -1.05 4.82
C LEU A 8 18.18 -1.42 5.51
N ASP A 9 18.04 -2.67 5.95
CA ASP A 9 16.83 -3.13 6.64
C ASP A 9 16.70 -2.53 8.04
N GLN A 10 17.82 -2.35 8.76
CA GLN A 10 17.82 -1.60 10.03
C GLN A 10 17.40 -0.13 9.84
N ILE A 11 17.92 0.53 8.81
CA ILE A 11 17.55 1.92 8.50
C ILE A 11 16.07 2.02 8.14
N LYS A 12 15.54 1.10 7.31
CA LYS A 12 14.10 1.03 6.99
C LYS A 12 13.25 0.86 8.25
N SER A 13 13.67 -0.01 9.18
CA SER A 13 12.94 -0.24 10.43
C SER A 13 12.89 1.01 11.29
N GLN A 14 14.02 1.71 11.46
CA GLN A 14 14.09 2.96 12.23
C GLN A 14 13.24 4.07 11.62
N ILE A 15 13.27 4.19 10.29
CA ILE A 15 12.40 5.10 9.53
C ILE A 15 10.92 4.78 9.80
N GLN A 16 10.55 3.49 9.72
CA GLN A 16 9.18 3.06 9.92
C GLN A 16 8.71 3.33 11.36
N GLU A 17 9.55 3.06 12.36
CA GLU A 17 9.27 3.38 13.76
C GLU A 17 9.09 4.89 13.97
N HIS A 18 9.95 5.71 13.36
CA HIS A 18 9.85 7.17 13.45
C HIS A 18 8.57 7.69 12.75
N LEU A 19 8.22 7.15 11.58
CA LEU A 19 6.97 7.51 10.90
C LEU A 19 5.73 7.17 11.74
N VAL A 20 5.77 6.05 12.48
CA VAL A 20 4.68 5.66 13.37
C VAL A 20 4.62 6.57 14.61
N SER A 21 5.75 6.80 15.29
CA SER A 21 5.80 7.60 16.52
C SER A 21 5.47 9.09 16.29
N SER A 22 5.84 9.63 15.13
CA SER A 22 5.50 11.00 14.72
C SER A 22 4.05 11.17 14.24
N GLY A 23 3.29 10.08 14.07
CA GLY A 23 1.94 10.10 13.51
C GLY A 23 1.88 10.35 11.99
N ASN A 24 3.04 10.50 11.34
CA ASN A 24 3.14 10.71 9.89
C ASN A 24 2.68 9.49 9.10
N TYR A 25 2.91 8.28 9.62
CA TYR A 25 2.39 7.04 9.03
C TYR A 25 0.86 7.07 8.94
N ASP A 26 0.17 7.47 10.01
CA ASP A 26 -1.29 7.57 10.01
C ASP A 26 -1.79 8.63 9.04
N ALA A 27 -1.09 9.76 8.92
CA ALA A 27 -1.42 10.82 7.96
C ALA A 27 -1.30 10.33 6.51
N ILE A 28 -0.20 9.65 6.16
CA ILE A 28 0.02 9.05 4.84
C ILE A 28 -1.06 7.99 4.55
N ASN A 29 -1.33 7.11 5.52
CA ASN A 29 -2.31 6.03 5.36
C ASN A 29 -3.73 6.57 5.15
N LYS A 30 -4.14 7.58 5.92
CA LYS A 30 -5.45 8.25 5.75
C LYS A 30 -5.57 8.91 4.39
N GLN A 31 -4.53 9.62 3.94
CA GLN A 31 -4.53 10.27 2.63
C GLN A 31 -4.58 9.25 1.49
N LEU A 32 -3.79 8.19 1.56
CA LEU A 32 -3.80 7.10 0.57
C LEU A 32 -5.20 6.48 0.47
N LYS A 33 -5.82 6.15 1.61
CA LYS A 33 -7.18 5.60 1.64
C LYS A 33 -8.20 6.55 1.02
N LEU A 34 -8.12 7.84 1.35
CA LEU A 34 -9.03 8.85 0.79
C LEU A 34 -8.87 8.95 -0.73
N GLN A 35 -7.63 9.08 -1.23
CA GLN A 35 -7.37 9.21 -2.66
C GLN A 35 -7.77 7.94 -3.44
N LEU A 36 -7.51 6.74 -2.90
CA LEU A 36 -7.98 5.50 -3.51
C LEU A 36 -9.51 5.41 -3.55
N TYR A 37 -10.18 5.87 -2.49
CA TYR A 37 -11.64 5.93 -2.43
C TYR A 37 -12.21 6.89 -3.48
N GLU A 38 -11.71 8.12 -3.52
CA GLU A 38 -12.13 9.16 -4.48
C GLU A 38 -11.83 8.76 -5.94
N ALA A 39 -10.76 7.99 -6.18
CA ALA A 39 -10.44 7.44 -7.49
C ALA A 39 -11.30 6.23 -7.90
N GLY A 40 -12.24 5.80 -7.05
CA GLY A 40 -13.10 4.63 -7.27
C GLY A 40 -12.35 3.30 -7.25
N TRP A 41 -11.15 3.25 -6.67
CA TRP A 41 -10.34 2.03 -6.60
C TRP A 41 -11.00 0.97 -5.73
N PHE A 42 -11.56 1.37 -4.58
CA PHE A 42 -12.26 0.45 -3.67
C PHE A 42 -13.44 -0.23 -4.35
N ASP A 43 -14.27 0.54 -5.06
CA ASP A 43 -15.44 -0.01 -5.75
C ASP A 43 -15.04 -1.00 -6.86
N LYS A 44 -14.02 -0.65 -7.66
CA LYS A 44 -13.47 -1.55 -8.69
C LYS A 44 -12.93 -2.84 -8.09
N MET A 45 -12.22 -2.74 -6.96
CA MET A 45 -11.70 -3.91 -6.25
C MET A 45 -12.80 -4.80 -5.70
N SER A 46 -13.84 -4.22 -5.10
CA SER A 46 -15.01 -4.97 -4.65
C SER A 46 -15.74 -5.65 -5.80
N GLN A 47 -15.87 -4.99 -6.96
CA GLN A 47 -16.48 -5.59 -8.15
C GLN A 47 -15.68 -6.79 -8.67
N ILE A 48 -14.35 -6.67 -8.74
CA ILE A 48 -13.48 -7.77 -9.18
C ILE A 48 -13.56 -8.95 -8.19
N ALA A 49 -13.52 -8.67 -6.89
CA ALA A 49 -13.61 -9.71 -5.86
C ALA A 49 -14.95 -10.45 -5.93
N ASN A 50 -16.06 -9.71 -6.06
CA ASN A 50 -17.39 -10.30 -6.19
C ASN A 50 -17.53 -11.13 -7.46
N ARG A 51 -17.02 -10.63 -8.59
CA ARG A 51 -17.03 -11.39 -9.85
C ARG A 51 -16.23 -12.69 -9.71
N GLU A 52 -15.05 -12.62 -9.12
CA GLU A 52 -14.22 -13.81 -8.89
C GLU A 52 -14.93 -14.84 -8.01
N LEU A 53 -15.59 -14.39 -6.94
CA LEU A 53 -16.35 -15.28 -6.06
C LEU A 53 -17.54 -15.92 -6.79
N LEU A 54 -18.25 -15.18 -7.65
CA LEU A 54 -19.34 -15.72 -8.44
C LEU A 54 -18.85 -16.74 -9.48
N GLU A 55 -17.76 -16.44 -10.19
CA GLU A 55 -17.18 -17.32 -11.22
C GLU A 55 -16.60 -18.61 -10.63
N ASN A 56 -16.15 -18.59 -9.38
CA ASN A 56 -15.64 -19.77 -8.66
C ASN A 56 -16.69 -20.39 -7.72
N GLU A 57 -17.98 -20.05 -7.86
CA GLU A 57 -19.08 -20.57 -7.02
C GLU A 57 -18.84 -20.43 -5.49
N GLY A 58 -18.08 -19.42 -5.07
CA GLY A 58 -17.74 -19.19 -3.67
C GLY A 58 -16.77 -20.23 -3.07
N THR A 59 -16.14 -21.07 -3.89
CA THR A 59 -15.23 -22.13 -3.41
C THR A 59 -13.87 -21.62 -2.94
N ARG A 60 -13.49 -20.40 -3.29
CA ARG A 60 -12.23 -19.81 -2.86
C ARG A 60 -12.29 -19.39 -1.40
N ASN A 61 -11.31 -19.85 -0.64
CA ASN A 61 -11.04 -19.30 0.67
C ASN A 61 -10.40 -17.90 0.57
N PHE A 62 -10.26 -17.24 1.72
CA PHE A 62 -9.69 -15.89 1.79
C PHE A 62 -8.28 -15.81 1.18
N ASP A 63 -7.40 -16.77 1.47
CA ASP A 63 -6.01 -16.74 1.00
C ASP A 63 -5.91 -16.85 -0.53
N GLN A 64 -6.74 -17.72 -1.12
CA GLN A 64 -6.82 -17.87 -2.58
C GLN A 64 -7.38 -16.62 -3.25
N LEU A 65 -8.42 -16.01 -2.66
CA LEU A 65 -8.95 -14.75 -3.14
C LEU A 65 -7.91 -13.63 -3.00
N TYR A 66 -7.24 -13.52 -1.86
CA TYR A 66 -6.22 -12.53 -1.61
C TYR A 66 -5.04 -12.65 -2.58
N ALA A 67 -4.53 -13.85 -2.82
CA ALA A 67 -3.45 -14.11 -3.77
C ALA A 67 -3.80 -13.67 -5.20
N PHE A 68 -5.06 -13.84 -5.60
CA PHE A 68 -5.57 -13.36 -6.89
C PHE A 68 -5.77 -11.84 -6.92
N MET A 69 -6.32 -11.27 -5.85
CA MET A 69 -6.67 -9.86 -5.79
C MET A 69 -5.44 -8.97 -5.63
N LYS A 70 -4.43 -9.38 -4.87
CA LYS A 70 -3.24 -8.57 -4.56
C LYS A 70 -2.54 -7.95 -5.79
N PRO A 71 -2.13 -8.71 -6.83
CA PRO A 71 -1.47 -8.11 -7.99
C PRO A 71 -2.37 -7.14 -8.75
N LYS A 72 -3.69 -7.43 -8.83
CA LYS A 72 -4.67 -6.54 -9.46
C LYS A 72 -4.88 -5.25 -8.66
N ALA A 73 -4.86 -5.38 -7.33
CA ALA A 73 -4.95 -4.26 -6.39
C ALA A 73 -3.82 -3.26 -6.66
N GLU A 74 -2.59 -3.76 -6.77
CA GLU A 74 -1.38 -2.98 -7.03
C GLU A 74 -1.38 -2.35 -8.44
N GLU A 75 -1.86 -3.08 -9.46
CA GLU A 75 -1.97 -2.57 -10.83
C GLU A 75 -3.04 -1.48 -10.99
N LEU A 76 -4.16 -1.60 -10.26
CA LEU A 76 -5.28 -0.67 -10.36
C LEU A 76 -5.03 0.66 -9.66
N VAL A 77 -3.97 0.78 -8.86
CA VAL A 77 -3.63 2.04 -8.20
C VAL A 77 -3.37 3.11 -9.27
N PRO A 78 -4.12 4.21 -9.30
CA PRO A 78 -3.90 5.27 -10.28
C PRO A 78 -2.48 5.83 -10.14
N ALA A 79 -1.81 6.07 -11.26
CA ALA A 79 -0.45 6.62 -11.29
C ALA A 79 -0.33 7.90 -10.45
N LYS A 80 -1.33 8.79 -10.55
CA LYS A 80 -1.37 10.04 -9.79
C LYS A 80 -1.39 9.82 -8.28
N VAL A 81 -2.21 8.87 -7.80
CA VAL A 81 -2.27 8.51 -6.36
C VAL A 81 -0.94 7.94 -5.89
N LYS A 82 -0.34 7.07 -6.70
CA LYS A 82 0.98 6.49 -6.40
C LYS A 82 2.06 7.58 -6.32
N GLU A 83 2.10 8.49 -7.28
CA GLU A 83 3.04 9.62 -7.33
C GLU A 83 2.87 10.53 -6.11
N ASP A 84 1.66 11.00 -5.84
CA ASP A 84 1.37 11.93 -4.74
C ASP A 84 1.77 11.35 -3.37
N ILE A 85 1.49 10.05 -3.16
CA ILE A 85 1.83 9.37 -1.91
C ILE A 85 3.33 9.10 -1.81
N LEU A 86 4.01 8.75 -2.92
CA LEU A 86 5.46 8.58 -2.94
C LEU A 86 6.20 9.90 -2.69
N GLU A 87 5.76 11.00 -3.28
CA GLU A 87 6.32 12.32 -3.03
C GLU A 87 6.17 12.71 -1.55
N LYS A 88 5.01 12.42 -0.96
CA LYS A 88 4.77 12.67 0.44
C LYS A 88 5.67 11.83 1.35
N ILE A 89 5.81 10.53 1.07
CA ILE A 89 6.75 9.66 1.79
C ILE A 89 8.16 10.24 1.69
N LYS A 90 8.63 10.58 0.49
CA LYS A 90 9.97 11.19 0.28
C LYS A 90 10.14 12.48 1.06
N ALA A 91 9.15 13.36 1.07
CA ALA A 91 9.19 14.60 1.83
C ALA A 91 9.37 14.34 3.34
N TYR A 92 8.65 13.36 3.89
CA TYR A 92 8.84 12.95 5.28
C TYR A 92 10.20 12.31 5.54
N LEU A 93 10.70 11.48 4.63
CA LEU A 93 12.03 10.89 4.79
C LEU A 93 13.14 11.94 4.76
N ASN A 94 13.03 12.94 3.89
CA ASN A 94 13.98 14.05 3.82
C ASN A 94 13.94 14.95 5.07
N ASP A 95 12.81 15.00 5.77
CA ASP A 95 12.69 15.73 7.05
C ASP A 95 13.33 14.95 8.22
N ILE A 96 13.48 13.63 8.08
CA ILE A 96 14.04 12.75 9.10
C ILE A 96 15.54 12.51 8.90
N ILE A 97 15.99 12.46 7.65
CA ILE A 97 17.37 12.17 7.26
C ILE A 97 18.04 13.49 6.85
N GLU A 98 18.85 14.06 7.74
CA GLU A 98 19.84 15.10 7.41
C GLU A 98 21.05 14.53 6.65
#